data_AF-A0A9D4QPW6-F1
#
_entry.id   AF-A0A9D4QPW6-F1
#
_cell.length_a   1.000
_cell.length_b   1.000
_cell.length_c   1.000
_cell.angle_alpha   90.00
_cell.angle_beta   90.00
_cell.angle_gamma   90.00
#
_symmetry.space_group_name_H-M   'P 1'
#
loop_
_entity.id
_entity.type
_entity.pdbx_description
1 polymer ?
#
loop_
_entity_poly.entity_id
_entity_poly.type
_entity_poly.pdbx_seq_one_letter_code
_entity_poly.pdbx_strand_id
1 'polypeptide(L)'
;MSEGGIGVWKIAPLFQGIGYASAVIVFILNCEYNIILTWAYYYLFASFTSVLPWSNCENEWNTETCHVDHRKITNMCRKMRNKPDI
;
A
#
# COMPACT_ATOMS: atom_id res chain seq x y z
N MET A 1 -20.19 -8.18 -35.23
CA MET A 1 -19.09 -7.21 -35.03
C MET A 1 -18.87 -7.08 -33.53
N SER A 2 -17.69 -7.46 -33.01
CA SER A 2 -17.36 -7.23 -31.60
C SER A 2 -16.75 -5.85 -31.47
N GLU A 3 -17.54 -4.89 -30.96
CA GLU A 3 -17.05 -3.55 -30.64
C GLU A 3 -16.51 -3.52 -29.21
N GLY A 4 -15.42 -2.77 -28.96
CA GLY A 4 -14.87 -2.55 -27.62
C GLY A 4 -15.74 -1.62 -26.76
N GLY A 5 -15.37 -1.42 -25.49
CA GLY A 5 -16.17 -0.65 -24.52
C GLY A 5 -16.48 0.81 -24.89
N ILE A 6 -15.70 1.41 -25.80
CA ILE A 6 -16.01 2.73 -26.39
C ILE A 6 -16.88 2.58 -27.65
N GLY A 7 -16.57 1.58 -28.50
CA GLY A 7 -17.27 1.34 -29.76
C GLY A 7 -18.73 0.86 -29.60
N VAL A 8 -19.06 0.25 -28.46
CA VAL A 8 -20.42 -0.24 -28.17
C VAL A 8 -21.48 0.87 -28.22
N TRP A 9 -21.10 2.11 -27.88
CA TRP A 9 -22.01 3.26 -27.86
C TRP A 9 -22.36 3.81 -29.25
N LYS A 10 -21.83 3.22 -30.33
CA LYS A 10 -22.31 3.49 -31.70
C LYS A 10 -23.80 3.15 -31.89
N ILE A 11 -24.35 2.26 -31.05
CA ILE A 11 -25.79 1.94 -31.05
C ILE A 11 -26.66 3.11 -30.57
N ALA A 12 -26.14 3.95 -29.67
CA ALA A 12 -26.83 5.10 -29.10
C ALA A 12 -25.82 6.24 -28.90
N PRO A 13 -25.57 7.05 -29.95
CA PRO A 13 -24.44 7.99 -29.99
C PRO A 13 -24.48 9.05 -28.89
N LEU A 14 -25.67 9.38 -28.37
CA LEU A 14 -25.85 10.26 -27.21
C LEU A 14 -25.04 9.80 -25.99
N PHE A 15 -24.82 8.50 -25.84
CA PHE A 15 -24.13 7.88 -24.70
C PHE A 15 -22.65 7.56 -24.96
N GLN A 16 -22.07 8.01 -26.07
CA GLN A 16 -20.64 7.79 -26.36
C GLN A 16 -19.71 8.32 -25.27
N GLY A 17 -20.11 9.36 -24.55
CA GLY A 17 -19.39 9.89 -23.40
C GLY A 17 -19.15 8.87 -22.28
N ILE A 18 -20.02 7.86 -22.11
CA ILE A 18 -19.89 6.84 -21.07
C ILE A 18 -18.66 5.95 -21.33
N GLY A 19 -18.38 5.64 -22.59
CA GLY A 19 -17.19 4.87 -22.97
C GLY A 19 -15.89 5.59 -22.61
N TYR A 20 -15.82 6.89 -22.88
CA TYR A 20 -14.65 7.70 -22.52
C TYR A 20 -14.55 7.93 -21.01
N ALA A 21 -15.66 8.22 -20.33
CA ALA A 21 -15.69 8.40 -18.89
C ALA A 21 -15.21 7.12 -18.16
N SER A 22 -15.68 5.95 -18.58
CA SER A 22 -15.21 4.68 -18.01
C SER A 22 -13.72 4.43 -18.27
N ALA A 23 -13.20 4.76 -19.46
CA ALA A 23 -11.77 4.66 -19.74
C ALA A 23 -10.92 5.56 -18.83
N VAL A 24 -11.36 6.80 -18.59
CA VAL A 24 -10.68 7.74 -17.69
C VAL A 24 -10.73 7.24 -16.24
N ILE A 25 -11.87 6.74 -15.78
CA ILE A 25 -12.00 6.17 -14.43
C ILE A 25 -11.05 4.98 -14.26
N VAL A 26 -11.03 4.06 -15.22
CA VAL A 26 -10.11 2.90 -15.19
C VAL A 26 -8.65 3.35 -15.19
N PHE A 27 -8.29 4.37 -15.96
CA PHE A 27 -6.94 4.93 -15.96
C PHE A 27 -6.54 5.46 -14.58
N ILE A 28 -7.40 6.27 -13.95
CA ILE A 28 -7.15 6.82 -12.61
C ILE A 28 -7.02 5.70 -11.57
N LEU A 29 -7.92 4.72 -11.59
CA LEU A 29 -7.86 3.55 -10.69
C LEU A 29 -6.55 2.77 -10.85
N ASN A 30 -6.06 2.59 -12.08
CA ASN A 30 -4.77 1.93 -12.31
C ASN A 30 -3.61 2.75 -11.73
N CYS A 31 -3.64 4.07 -11.83
CA CYS A 31 -2.61 4.92 -11.21
C CYS A 31 -2.61 4.77 -9.69
N GLU A 32 -3.78 4.86 -9.04
CA GLU A 32 -3.92 4.68 -7.58
C GLU A 32 -3.43 3.29 -7.13
N TYR A 33 -3.76 2.24 -7.90
CA TYR A 33 -3.30 0.89 -7.62
C TYR A 33 -1.77 0.77 -7.67
N ASN A 34 -1.13 1.35 -8.68
CA ASN A 34 0.33 1.36 -8.79
C ASN A 34 1.00 2.14 -7.64
N ILE A 35 0.37 3.21 -7.14
CA ILE A 35 0.88 3.96 -5.98
C ILE A 35 0.89 3.04 -4.75
N ILE A 36 -0.23 2.38 -4.44
CA ILE A 36 -0.33 1.46 -3.30
C ILE A 36 0.68 0.32 -3.41
N LEU A 37 0.80 -0.27 -4.60
CA LEU A 37 1.76 -1.34 -4.87
C LEU A 37 3.20 -0.87 -4.66
N THR A 38 3.54 0.34 -5.09
CA THR A 38 4.86 0.94 -4.87
C THR A 38 5.16 1.10 -3.38
N TRP A 39 4.20 1.59 -2.59
CA TRP A 39 4.35 1.65 -1.13
C TRP A 39 4.55 0.27 -0.52
N ALA A 40 3.79 -0.74 -0.98
CA ALA A 40 3.97 -2.12 -0.52
C ALA A 40 5.38 -2.66 -0.80
N TYR A 41 5.91 -2.42 -2.01
CA TYR A 41 7.29 -2.81 -2.33
C TYR A 41 8.32 -2.05 -1.49
N TYR A 42 8.13 -0.75 -1.27
CA TYR A 42 9.01 0.04 -0.41
C TYR A 42 9.09 -0.57 1.01
N TYR A 43 7.96 -0.84 1.64
CA TYR A 43 7.92 -1.45 2.98
C TYR A 43 8.46 -2.90 2.98
N LEU A 44 8.24 -3.66 1.91
CA LEU A 44 8.77 -5.02 1.76
C LEU A 44 10.29 -5.01 1.76
N PHE A 45 10.92 -4.20 0.90
CA PHE A 45 12.38 -4.14 0.83
C PHE A 45 12.99 -3.51 2.08
N ALA A 46 12.35 -2.51 2.67
CA ALA A 46 12.77 -1.93 3.95
C ALA A 46 12.68 -2.92 5.12
N SER A 47 11.91 -4.02 4.99
CA SER A 47 11.81 -5.05 6.02
C SER A 47 12.96 -6.07 5.98
N PHE A 48 13.80 -6.06 4.94
CA PHE A 48 14.97 -6.94 4.86
C PHE A 48 16.21 -6.38 5.57
N THR A 49 16.07 -5.29 6.33
CA THR A 49 17.13 -4.73 7.17
C THR A 49 17.16 -5.38 8.55
N SER A 50 18.33 -5.38 9.20
CA SER A 50 18.49 -5.92 10.58
C SER A 50 17.76 -5.08 11.62
N VAL A 51 17.69 -3.76 11.40
CA VAL A 51 16.92 -2.82 12.22
C VAL A 51 15.92 -2.15 11.28
N LEU A 52 14.63 -2.32 11.59
CA LEU A 52 13.55 -1.72 10.81
C LEU A 52 13.56 -0.19 11.02
N PRO A 53 13.41 0.62 9.96
CA PRO A 53 13.52 2.07 10.07
C PRO A 53 12.40 2.69 10.93
N TRP A 54 11.25 2.03 11.08
CA TRP A 54 10.16 2.44 11.97
C TRP A 54 10.20 1.77 13.35
N SER A 55 11.30 1.12 13.72
CA SER A 55 11.45 0.48 15.04
C SER A 55 11.89 1.46 16.14
N ASN A 56 12.42 2.63 15.77
CA ASN A 56 12.90 3.64 16.71
C ASN A 56 12.53 5.08 16.26
N CYS A 57 12.81 6.04 17.14
CA CYS A 57 12.56 7.46 16.90
C CYS A 57 13.83 8.24 16.49
N GLU A 58 14.89 7.57 16.03
CA GLU A 58 16.21 8.18 15.78
C GLU A 58 16.42 8.66 14.32
N ASN A 59 15.35 8.70 13.52
CA ASN A 59 15.42 9.18 12.14
C ASN A 59 15.15 10.68 12.01
N GLU A 60 15.69 11.28 10.93
CA GLU A 60 15.54 12.72 10.62
C GLU A 60 14.09 13.16 10.39
N TRP A 61 13.20 12.26 9.98
CA TRP A 61 11.78 12.55 9.74
C TRP A 61 10.92 12.51 11.01
N ASN A 62 11.48 12.13 12.17
CA ASN A 62 10.74 12.05 13.41
C ASN A 62 10.61 13.42 14.10
N THR A 63 9.50 13.63 14.79
CA THR A 63 9.25 14.82 15.61
C THR A 63 9.56 14.55 17.10
N GLU A 64 9.64 15.61 17.90
CA GLU A 64 9.87 15.53 19.36
C GLU A 64 8.83 14.69 20.11
N THR A 65 7.64 14.51 19.52
CA THR A 65 6.54 13.71 20.10
C THR A 65 6.62 12.23 19.73
N CYS A 66 7.63 11.79 18.98
CA CYS A 66 7.82 10.39 18.64
C CYS A 66 8.10 9.57 19.91
N HIS A 67 7.40 8.46 20.11
CA HIS A 67 7.58 7.59 21.27
C HIS A 67 7.51 6.12 20.89
N VAL A 68 8.50 5.34 21.34
CA VAL A 68 8.56 3.88 21.16
C VAL A 68 8.21 3.20 22.49
N ASP A 69 7.22 2.32 22.51
CA ASP A 69 6.90 1.52 23.69
C ASP A 69 7.82 0.30 23.81
N HIS A 70 9.04 0.52 24.29
CA HIS A 70 10.02 -0.53 24.51
C HIS A 70 9.55 -1.58 25.53
N ARG A 71 8.64 -1.24 26.46
CA ARG A 71 8.16 -2.21 27.46
C ARG A 71 7.38 -3.34 26.79
N LYS A 72 6.59 -3.05 25.75
CA LYS A 72 5.91 -4.10 24.96
C LYS A 72 6.89 -5.02 24.25
N ILE A 73 7.95 -4.46 23.65
CA ILE A 73 8.97 -5.22 22.92
C ILE A 73 9.74 -6.14 23.88
N THR A 74 10.25 -5.59 25.00
CA THR A 74 10.99 -6.37 26.00
C THR A 74 10.12 -7.50 26.59
N ASN A 75 8.84 -7.23 26.86
CA ASN A 75 7.92 -8.25 27.37
C ASN A 75 7.63 -9.34 26.33
N MET A 76 7.51 -8.99 25.04
CA MET A 76 7.40 -9.99 23.96
C MET A 76 8.65 -10.84 23.82
N CYS A 77 9.85 -10.25 23.79
CA CYS A 77 11.11 -11.00 23.75
C CYS A 77 11.27 -11.90 24.98
N ARG A 78 10.93 -11.41 26.18
CA ARG A 78 10.99 -12.20 27.42
C ARG A 78 10.01 -13.38 27.36
N LYS A 79 8.81 -13.17 26.81
CA LYS A 79 7.80 -14.23 26.61
C LYS A 79 8.26 -15.28 25.58
N MET A 80 8.94 -14.87 24.51
CA MET A 80 9.50 -15.80 23.52
C MET A 80 10.69 -16.59 24.08
N ARG A 81 11.63 -15.93 24.78
CA ARG A 81 12.78 -16.59 25.42
C ARG A 81 12.37 -17.59 26.49
N ASN A 82 11.30 -17.29 27.24
CA ASN A 82 10.82 -18.16 28.31
C ASN A 82 9.76 -19.17 27.83
N LYS A 83 9.53 -19.29 26.51
CA LYS A 83 8.64 -20.34 25.98
C LYS A 83 9.39 -21.68 26.11
N PRO A 84 8.86 -22.66 26.85
CA PRO A 84 9.51 -23.96 26.97
C PRO A 84 9.53 -24.62 25.58
N ASP A 85 10.71 -25.09 25.17
CA ASP A 85 10.88 -25.91 23.98
C ASP A 85 10.09 -27.20 24.19
N ILE A 86 9.09 -27.44 23.34
CA ILE A 86 8.36 -28.71 23.27
C ILE A 86 9.12 -29.67 22.36
#